data_AF-A0A3D5R5A0-F1
#
_entry.id   AF-A0A3D5R5A0-F1
#
_cell.length_a   1.000
_cell.length_b   1.000
_cell.length_c   1.000
_cell.angle_alpha   90.00
_cell.angle_beta   90.00
_cell.angle_gamma   90.00
#
_symmetry.space_group_name_H-M   'P 1'
#
loop_
_entity.id
_entity.type
_entity.pdbx_description
1 polymer ?
#
loop_
_entity_poly.entity_id
_entity_poly.type
_entity_poly.pdbx_seq_one_letter_code
_entity_poly.pdbx_strand_id
1 'polypeptide(L)'
;DRYDKITDEIKERLEYELGVIKSMEYVDYFLIVWDFIRYAKEKDIMVGPGRGSAVGSLVAYALKITDIDPLRYSLIFERFLNPERISMPDIDIDFCYERREEVIDYVVGKYGSDKVAQIVTFGTMAARGAIRDVGRAMNFSYKEVDFIAKRIPMELGITIKKALEMNEKLRELYETDDDVKELIDISRKVEGLPRHT
;
A
#
# COMPACT_ATOMS: atom_id res chain seq x y z
N ASP A 1 -23.86 -4.26 20.80
CA ASP A 1 -22.41 -4.16 21.04
C ASP A 1 -21.78 -2.85 20.58
N ARG A 2 -21.92 -2.45 19.30
CA ARG A 2 -21.34 -1.17 18.80
C ARG A 2 -22.15 0.07 19.17
N TYR A 3 -23.47 -0.08 19.32
CA TYR A 3 -24.39 0.96 19.78
C TYR A 3 -25.24 0.41 20.93
N ASP A 4 -25.46 1.24 21.95
CA ASP A 4 -26.35 0.92 23.08
C ASP A 4 -27.83 1.09 22.72
N LYS A 5 -28.12 2.03 21.81
CA LYS A 5 -29.47 2.29 21.27
C LYS A 5 -29.39 2.43 19.76
N ILE A 6 -30.27 1.73 19.06
CA ILE A 6 -30.43 1.85 17.61
C ILE A 6 -31.46 2.94 17.34
N THR A 7 -31.01 4.05 16.76
CA THR A 7 -31.88 5.13 16.30
C THR A 7 -32.40 4.84 14.90
N ASP A 8 -33.44 5.57 14.48
CA ASP A 8 -33.97 5.45 13.11
C ASP A 8 -32.90 5.81 12.06
N GLU A 9 -32.06 6.81 12.33
CA GLU A 9 -30.93 7.18 11.46
C GLU A 9 -29.94 6.02 11.24
N ILE A 10 -29.58 5.29 12.31
CA ILE A 10 -28.70 4.12 12.22
C ILE A 10 -29.37 3.03 11.37
N LYS A 11 -30.65 2.81 11.60
CA LYS A 11 -31.42 1.77 10.90
C LYS A 11 -31.58 2.08 9.42
N GLU A 12 -31.95 3.31 9.07
CA GLU A 12 -32.08 3.78 7.70
C GLU A 12 -30.75 3.70 6.95
N ARG A 13 -29.64 4.14 7.57
CA ARG A 13 -28.31 4.03 6.97
C ARG A 13 -27.92 2.58 6.74
N LEU A 14 -28.17 1.69 7.71
CA LEU A 14 -27.84 0.28 7.60
C LEU A 14 -28.64 -0.41 6.49
N GLU A 15 -29.95 -0.16 6.43
CA GLU A 15 -30.84 -0.72 5.40
C GLU A 15 -30.45 -0.24 3.99
N TYR A 16 -30.10 1.05 3.86
CA TYR A 16 -29.59 1.60 2.61
C TYR A 16 -28.29 0.90 2.16
N GLU A 17 -27.28 0.82 3.04
CA GLU A 17 -26.00 0.19 2.71
C GLU A 17 -26.16 -1.30 2.36
N LEU A 18 -26.96 -2.04 3.14
CA LEU A 18 -27.26 -3.45 2.85
C LEU A 18 -27.97 -3.62 1.50
N GLY A 19 -28.88 -2.71 1.15
CA GLY A 19 -29.55 -2.68 -0.14
C GLY A 19 -28.56 -2.51 -1.30
N VAL A 20 -27.63 -1.54 -1.17
CA VAL A 20 -26.58 -1.29 -2.18
C VAL A 20 -25.65 -2.49 -2.30
N ILE A 21 -25.09 -3.00 -1.20
CA ILE A 21 -24.18 -4.16 -1.18
C ILE A 21 -24.82 -5.38 -1.85
N LYS A 22 -26.11 -5.64 -1.56
CA LYS A 22 -26.86 -6.74 -2.15
C LYS A 22 -27.10 -6.54 -3.64
N SER A 23 -27.48 -5.33 -4.07
CA SER A 23 -27.72 -5.01 -5.48
C SER A 23 -26.47 -5.09 -6.35
N MET A 24 -25.30 -4.81 -5.78
CA MET A 24 -24.01 -4.85 -6.45
C MET A 24 -23.27 -6.19 -6.26
N GLU A 25 -23.92 -7.18 -5.64
CA GLU A 25 -23.41 -8.54 -5.46
C GLU A 25 -22.10 -8.65 -4.66
N TYR A 26 -21.87 -7.74 -3.69
CA TYR A 26 -20.66 -7.74 -2.85
C TYR A 26 -20.85 -8.36 -1.47
N VAL A 27 -21.96 -9.07 -1.24
CA VAL A 27 -22.23 -9.74 0.05
C VAL A 27 -21.11 -10.72 0.40
N ASP A 28 -20.69 -11.56 -0.53
CA ASP A 28 -19.65 -12.56 -0.29
C ASP A 28 -18.31 -11.92 0.03
N TYR A 29 -17.96 -10.82 -0.64
CA TYR A 29 -16.74 -10.06 -0.36
C TYR A 29 -16.71 -9.56 1.09
N PHE A 30 -17.79 -8.94 1.56
CA PHE A 30 -17.90 -8.50 2.96
C PHE A 30 -17.79 -9.65 3.96
N LEU A 31 -18.37 -10.81 3.65
CA LEU A 31 -18.32 -11.98 4.53
C LEU A 31 -16.93 -12.63 4.57
N ILE A 32 -16.23 -12.68 3.44
CA ILE A 32 -14.84 -13.16 3.37
C ILE A 32 -13.95 -12.23 4.20
N VAL A 33 -14.08 -10.92 4.00
CA VAL A 33 -13.33 -9.90 4.74
C VAL A 33 -13.59 -9.96 6.24
N TRP A 34 -14.87 -10.02 6.62
CA TRP A 34 -15.26 -10.20 8.02
C TRP A 34 -14.63 -11.43 8.65
N ASP A 35 -14.59 -12.55 7.94
CA ASP A 35 -14.19 -13.83 8.53
C ASP A 35 -12.71 -13.89 8.91
N PHE A 36 -11.81 -13.43 8.03
CA PHE A 36 -10.38 -13.43 8.36
C PHE A 36 -10.02 -12.35 9.40
N ILE A 37 -10.76 -11.22 9.45
CA ILE A 37 -10.60 -10.22 10.51
C ILE A 37 -11.11 -10.79 11.85
N ARG A 38 -12.24 -11.49 11.85
CA ARG A 38 -12.77 -12.16 13.04
C ARG A 38 -11.73 -13.14 13.58
N TYR A 39 -11.17 -13.99 12.71
CA TYR A 39 -10.12 -14.93 13.09
C TYR A 39 -8.91 -14.21 13.69
N ALA A 40 -8.41 -13.15 13.05
CA ALA A 40 -7.29 -12.38 13.55
C ALA A 40 -7.59 -11.80 14.95
N LYS A 41 -8.77 -11.18 15.15
CA LYS A 41 -9.20 -10.63 16.44
C LYS A 41 -9.37 -11.70 17.52
N GLU A 42 -9.93 -12.87 17.19
CA GLU A 42 -10.07 -14.01 18.11
C GLU A 42 -8.73 -14.61 18.55
N LYS A 43 -7.69 -14.48 17.71
CA LYS A 43 -6.32 -14.93 17.98
C LYS A 43 -5.40 -13.83 18.53
N ASP A 44 -5.97 -12.67 18.86
CA ASP A 44 -5.23 -11.49 19.33
C ASP A 44 -4.12 -11.05 18.34
N ILE A 45 -4.37 -11.23 17.05
CA ILE A 45 -3.51 -10.75 15.97
C ILE A 45 -3.93 -9.32 15.65
N MET A 46 -2.98 -8.39 15.76
CA MET A 46 -3.23 -7.00 15.41
C MET A 46 -3.59 -6.86 13.93
N VAL A 47 -4.78 -6.33 13.69
CA VAL A 47 -5.25 -5.90 12.38
C VAL A 47 -4.92 -4.41 12.25
N GLY A 48 -4.36 -4.03 11.11
CA GLY A 48 -4.13 -2.63 10.78
C GLY A 48 -5.44 -1.83 10.87
N PRO A 49 -5.38 -0.51 11.08
CA PRO A 49 -6.56 0.30 11.41
C PRO A 49 -7.65 0.37 10.31
N GLY A 50 -7.47 -0.34 9.19
CA GLY A 50 -8.29 -0.23 7.98
C GLY A 50 -8.09 1.15 7.36
N ARG A 51 -7.49 1.21 6.17
CA ARG A 51 -7.35 2.49 5.44
C ARG A 51 -8.34 2.54 4.29
N GLY A 52 -8.41 3.71 3.66
CA GLY A 52 -9.24 3.92 2.48
C GLY A 52 -10.66 4.36 2.80
N SER A 53 -11.57 4.11 1.86
CA SER A 53 -12.94 4.59 1.90
C SER A 53 -13.86 3.72 2.77
N ALA A 54 -13.46 2.48 3.09
CA ALA A 54 -14.26 1.51 3.85
C ALA A 54 -14.75 2.02 5.22
N VAL A 55 -14.05 2.98 5.83
CA VAL A 55 -14.46 3.63 7.08
C VAL A 55 -15.80 4.37 6.98
N GLY A 56 -16.27 4.66 5.76
CA GLY A 56 -17.59 5.26 5.51
C GLY A 56 -18.77 4.29 5.59
N SER A 57 -18.52 2.99 5.73
CA SER A 57 -19.58 1.97 5.80
C SER A 57 -19.95 1.62 7.24
N LEU A 58 -21.23 1.83 7.56
CA LEU A 58 -21.85 1.38 8.80
C LEU A 58 -21.93 -0.15 8.87
N VAL A 59 -22.12 -0.83 7.74
CA VAL A 59 -22.07 -2.30 7.67
C VAL A 59 -20.68 -2.80 8.05
N ALA A 60 -19.61 -2.19 7.53
CA ALA A 60 -18.24 -2.54 7.90
C ALA A 60 -17.97 -2.31 9.40
N TYR A 61 -18.48 -1.21 9.95
CA TYR A 61 -18.37 -0.91 11.39
C TYR A 61 -19.12 -1.93 12.26
N ALA A 62 -20.33 -2.30 11.85
CA ALA A 62 -21.17 -3.29 12.53
C ALA A 62 -20.54 -4.69 12.53
N LEU A 63 -19.93 -5.09 11.40
CA LEU A 63 -19.19 -6.34 11.27
C LEU A 63 -17.82 -6.33 11.98
N LYS A 64 -17.42 -5.21 12.58
CA LYS A 64 -16.10 -5.03 13.20
C LYS A 64 -14.93 -5.14 12.19
N ILE A 65 -15.21 -4.90 10.91
CA ILE A 65 -14.17 -4.73 9.88
C ILE A 65 -13.45 -3.41 10.12
N THR A 66 -14.20 -2.34 10.38
CA THR A 66 -13.68 -1.04 10.79
C THR A 66 -14.01 -0.75 12.26
N ASP A 67 -13.20 0.10 12.89
CA ASP A 67 -13.37 0.51 14.28
C ASP A 67 -13.82 1.98 14.41
N ILE A 68 -14.05 2.67 13.28
CA ILE A 68 -14.52 4.06 13.23
C ILE A 68 -16.03 4.08 12.96
N ASP A 69 -16.78 4.80 13.79
CA ASP A 69 -18.21 5.05 13.62
C ASP A 69 -18.44 6.09 12.49
N PRO A 70 -19.01 5.70 11.34
CA PRO A 70 -19.18 6.61 10.22
C PRO A 70 -20.21 7.71 10.49
N LEU A 71 -21.24 7.46 11.31
CA LEU A 71 -22.27 8.46 11.59
C LEU A 71 -21.72 9.56 12.50
N ARG A 72 -20.94 9.17 13.53
CA ARG A 72 -20.30 10.12 14.45
C ARG A 72 -19.39 11.13 13.74
N TYR A 73 -18.72 10.70 12.68
CA TYR A 73 -17.80 11.53 11.90
C TYR A 73 -18.37 11.98 10.54
N SER A 74 -19.67 11.75 10.31
CA SER A 74 -20.37 12.11 9.07
C SER A 74 -19.67 11.59 7.81
N LEU A 75 -19.15 10.37 7.86
CA LEU A 75 -18.46 9.71 6.76
C LEU A 75 -19.48 9.19 5.73
N ILE A 76 -19.11 9.33 4.46
CA ILE A 76 -19.98 9.09 3.31
C ILE A 76 -19.74 7.68 2.77
N PHE A 77 -20.79 6.87 2.67
CA PHE A 77 -20.71 5.47 2.21
C PHE A 77 -20.40 5.38 0.72
N GLU A 78 -20.93 6.30 -0.08
CA GLU A 78 -20.79 6.35 -1.54
C GLU A 78 -19.35 6.63 -1.98
N ARG A 79 -18.49 7.10 -1.05
CA ARG A 79 -17.05 7.19 -1.30
C ARG A 79 -16.39 5.80 -1.32
N PHE A 80 -16.97 4.83 -0.61
CA PHE A 80 -16.56 3.44 -0.60
C PHE A 80 -17.21 2.66 -1.74
N LEU A 81 -18.54 2.68 -1.80
CA LEU A 81 -19.30 1.93 -2.78
C LEU A 81 -20.42 2.80 -3.33
N ASN A 82 -20.30 3.18 -4.60
CA ASN A 82 -21.28 4.01 -5.27
C ASN A 82 -22.09 3.18 -6.28
N PRO A 83 -23.43 3.08 -6.15
CA PRO A 83 -24.25 2.34 -7.11
C PRO A 83 -24.23 2.94 -8.53
N GLU A 84 -23.97 4.24 -8.68
CA GLU A 84 -23.90 4.92 -9.98
C GLU A 84 -22.54 4.74 -10.67
N ARG A 85 -21.52 4.28 -9.93
CA ARG A 85 -20.18 4.04 -10.45
C ARG A 85 -19.74 2.63 -10.09
N ILE A 86 -19.74 1.75 -11.09
CA ILE A 86 -19.21 0.40 -10.95
C ILE A 86 -17.69 0.50 -10.70
N SER A 87 -17.32 0.53 -9.44
CA SER A 87 -15.94 0.36 -8.97
C SER A 87 -15.91 -0.80 -8.00
N MET A 88 -14.84 -1.58 -8.05
CA MET A 88 -14.61 -2.65 -7.10
C MET A 88 -14.45 -2.05 -5.69
N PRO A 89 -15.19 -2.53 -4.67
CA PRO A 89 -14.94 -2.13 -3.30
C PRO A 89 -13.57 -2.63 -2.89
N ASP A 90 -12.76 -1.74 -2.34
CA ASP A 90 -11.45 -2.08 -1.82
C ASP A 90 -11.38 -1.75 -0.33
N ILE A 91 -11.29 -2.81 0.48
CA ILE A 91 -11.10 -2.74 1.93
C ILE A 91 -9.63 -3.06 2.20
N ASP A 92 -8.80 -2.02 2.19
CA ASP A 92 -7.37 -2.08 2.44
C ASP A 92 -7.08 -2.54 3.89
N ILE A 93 -6.96 -3.85 4.08
CA ILE A 93 -6.63 -4.47 5.36
C ILE A 93 -5.21 -5.00 5.33
N ASP A 94 -4.43 -4.51 6.28
CA ASP A 94 -3.08 -4.98 6.54
C ASP A 94 -3.04 -5.78 7.85
N PHE A 95 -2.16 -6.78 7.90
CA PHE A 95 -1.84 -7.52 9.13
C PHE A 95 -0.41 -7.23 9.56
N CYS A 96 -0.14 -7.27 10.86
CA CYS A 96 1.22 -7.15 11.38
C CYS A 96 2.12 -8.25 10.78
N TYR A 97 3.31 -7.87 10.30
CA TYR A 97 4.23 -8.78 9.61
C TYR A 97 4.65 -9.99 10.46
N GLU A 98 4.62 -9.88 11.79
CA GLU A 98 5.07 -10.91 12.74
C GLU A 98 4.11 -12.11 12.80
N ARG A 99 2.81 -11.87 12.69
CA ARG A 99 1.76 -12.89 12.85
C ARG A 99 0.86 -13.05 11.62
N ARG A 100 1.22 -12.42 10.50
CA ARG A 100 0.46 -12.55 9.24
C ARG A 100 0.40 -13.99 8.72
N GLU A 101 1.41 -14.80 9.00
CA GLU A 101 1.46 -16.20 8.53
C GLU A 101 0.31 -17.03 9.10
N GLU A 102 -0.07 -16.80 10.36
CA GLU A 102 -1.21 -17.49 10.99
C GLU A 102 -2.54 -17.18 10.28
N VAL A 103 -2.68 -15.96 9.74
CA VAL A 103 -3.85 -15.56 8.96
C VAL A 103 -3.80 -16.19 7.57
N ILE A 104 -2.62 -16.22 6.94
CA ILE A 104 -2.42 -16.90 5.65
C ILE A 104 -2.78 -18.38 5.78
N ASP A 105 -2.26 -19.07 6.78
CA ASP A 105 -2.55 -20.49 7.04
C ASP A 105 -4.04 -20.75 7.25
N TYR A 106 -4.73 -19.85 7.97
CA TYR A 106 -6.18 -19.92 8.15
C TYR A 106 -6.93 -19.80 6.82
N VAL A 107 -6.58 -18.81 6.00
CA VAL A 107 -7.20 -18.57 4.69
C VAL A 107 -6.89 -19.75 3.74
N VAL A 108 -5.65 -20.25 3.73
CA VAL A 108 -5.24 -21.44 2.97
C VAL A 108 -6.03 -22.67 3.39
N GLY A 109 -6.17 -22.93 4.70
CA GLY A 109 -6.94 -24.06 5.21
C GLY A 109 -8.43 -23.97 4.88
N LYS A 110 -8.98 -22.75 4.81
CA LYS A 110 -10.39 -22.52 4.53
C LYS A 110 -10.75 -22.57 3.04
N TYR A 111 -9.94 -21.96 2.19
CA TYR A 111 -10.24 -21.79 0.77
C TYR A 111 -9.47 -22.76 -0.14
N GLY A 112 -8.45 -23.44 0.38
CA GLY A 112 -7.60 -24.36 -0.35
C GLY A 112 -6.29 -23.72 -0.81
N SER A 113 -5.20 -24.50 -0.73
CA SER A 113 -3.86 -24.03 -1.09
C SER A 113 -3.69 -23.68 -2.57
N ASP A 114 -4.54 -24.21 -3.45
CA ASP A 114 -4.55 -23.89 -4.88
C ASP A 114 -5.39 -22.64 -5.21
N LYS A 115 -6.04 -22.03 -4.21
CA LYS A 115 -6.90 -20.85 -4.35
C LYS A 115 -6.33 -19.60 -3.68
N VAL A 116 -5.23 -19.71 -2.97
CA VAL A 116 -4.59 -18.62 -2.23
C VAL A 116 -3.17 -18.43 -2.75
N ALA A 117 -2.81 -17.19 -3.05
CA ALA A 117 -1.48 -16.83 -3.54
C ALA A 117 -1.01 -15.53 -2.90
N GLN A 118 0.31 -15.39 -2.74
CA GLN A 118 0.93 -14.15 -2.30
C GLN A 118 1.20 -13.26 -3.51
N ILE A 119 1.09 -11.95 -3.31
CA ILE A 119 1.42 -10.96 -4.32
C ILE A 119 2.87 -10.53 -4.12
N VAL A 120 3.65 -10.61 -5.19
CA VAL A 120 5.06 -10.24 -5.17
C VAL A 120 5.26 -8.74 -5.29
N THR A 121 6.37 -8.23 -4.75
CA THR A 121 6.80 -6.85 -4.94
C THR A 121 8.15 -6.85 -5.64
N PHE A 122 8.39 -5.85 -6.48
CA PHE A 122 9.66 -5.75 -7.21
C PHE A 122 10.52 -4.65 -6.61
N GLY A 123 11.75 -4.99 -6.25
CA GLY A 123 12.78 -4.01 -5.95
C GLY A 123 13.26 -3.38 -7.25
N THR A 124 13.07 -2.07 -7.43
CA THR A 124 13.60 -1.34 -8.59
C THR A 124 14.91 -0.63 -8.25
N MET A 125 15.69 -0.29 -9.28
CA MET A 125 16.91 0.51 -9.13
C MET A 125 16.55 1.98 -8.90
N ALA A 126 16.25 2.35 -7.66
CA ALA A 126 16.09 3.76 -7.27
C ALA A 126 17.37 4.56 -7.54
N ALA A 127 17.27 5.88 -7.72
CA ALA A 127 18.37 6.78 -8.11
C ALA A 127 19.73 6.47 -7.45
N ARG A 128 19.75 6.34 -6.11
CA ARG A 128 20.98 5.99 -5.35
C ARG A 128 21.48 4.58 -5.60
N GLY A 129 20.55 3.62 -5.73
CA GLY A 129 20.87 2.23 -6.04
C GLY A 129 21.46 2.11 -7.44
N ALA A 130 20.88 2.83 -8.42
CA ALA A 130 21.38 2.89 -9.79
C ALA A 130 22.82 3.38 -9.85
N ILE A 131 23.13 4.53 -9.23
CA ILE A 131 24.51 5.05 -9.17
C ILE A 131 25.46 4.06 -8.50
N ARG A 132 25.03 3.41 -7.40
CA ARG A 132 25.86 2.44 -6.69
C ARG A 132 26.20 1.21 -7.51
N ASP A 133 25.21 0.65 -8.20
CA ASP A 133 25.41 -0.56 -8.98
C ASP A 133 26.19 -0.29 -10.28
N VAL A 134 25.91 0.82 -10.97
CA VAL A 134 26.66 1.22 -12.17
C VAL A 134 28.10 1.59 -11.82
N GLY A 135 28.32 2.35 -10.75
CA GLY A 135 29.67 2.73 -10.31
C GLY A 135 30.54 1.52 -9.98
N ARG A 136 29.95 0.51 -9.33
CA ARG A 136 30.64 -0.77 -9.11
C ARG A 136 30.96 -1.49 -10.42
N ALA A 137 30.06 -1.48 -11.40
CA ALA A 137 30.29 -2.12 -12.70
C ALA A 137 31.37 -1.40 -13.53
N MET A 138 31.47 -0.07 -13.39
CA MET A 138 32.51 0.77 -13.99
C MET A 138 33.83 0.77 -13.20
N ASN A 139 33.95 -0.06 -12.16
CA ASN A 139 35.16 -0.24 -11.36
C ASN A 139 35.58 0.99 -10.53
N PHE A 140 34.65 1.89 -10.20
CA PHE A 140 34.89 2.96 -9.22
C PHE A 140 35.08 2.38 -7.81
N SER A 141 35.85 3.07 -6.97
CA SER A 141 35.93 2.68 -5.57
C SER A 141 34.61 2.94 -4.84
N TYR A 142 34.30 2.13 -3.82
CA TYR A 142 33.09 2.32 -3.01
C TYR A 142 32.99 3.73 -2.41
N LYS A 143 34.13 4.35 -2.07
CA LYS A 143 34.17 5.70 -1.49
C LYS A 143 33.73 6.76 -2.48
N GLU A 144 34.18 6.68 -3.73
CA GLU A 144 33.82 7.62 -4.79
C GLU A 144 32.32 7.52 -5.11
N VAL A 145 31.84 6.30 -5.29
CA VAL A 145 30.43 6.06 -5.62
C VAL A 145 29.49 6.46 -4.48
N ASP A 146 29.84 6.16 -3.23
CA ASP A 146 29.04 6.57 -2.07
C ASP A 146 29.03 8.10 -1.88
N PHE A 147 30.15 8.77 -2.18
CA PHE A 147 30.25 10.22 -2.17
C PHE A 147 29.29 10.86 -3.20
N ILE A 148 29.18 10.30 -4.41
CA ILE A 148 28.25 10.76 -5.44
C ILE A 148 26.81 10.43 -5.05
N ALA A 149 26.53 9.18 -4.64
CA ALA A 149 25.18 8.72 -4.29
C ALA A 149 24.57 9.50 -3.11
N LYS A 150 25.37 9.89 -2.12
CA LYS A 150 24.91 10.70 -0.97
C LYS A 150 24.44 12.10 -1.35
N ARG A 151 24.82 12.61 -2.52
CA ARG A 151 24.36 13.91 -3.04
C ARG A 151 22.96 13.86 -3.64
N ILE A 152 22.42 12.67 -3.93
CA ILE A 152 21.00 12.52 -4.26
C ILE A 152 20.19 12.77 -2.98
N PRO A 153 19.22 13.71 -2.96
CA PRO A 153 18.36 13.95 -1.80
C PRO A 153 17.60 12.70 -1.33
N MET A 154 17.31 12.60 -0.03
CA MET A 154 16.41 11.56 0.51
C MET A 154 14.96 12.01 0.37
N GLU A 155 14.42 11.90 -0.83
CA GLU A 155 13.00 12.13 -1.11
C GLU A 155 12.36 10.87 -1.70
N LEU A 156 11.10 10.61 -1.34
CA LEU A 156 10.32 9.52 -1.93
C LEU A 156 10.13 9.81 -3.43
N GLY A 157 10.46 8.85 -4.29
CA GLY A 157 10.32 9.00 -5.75
C GLY A 157 11.33 9.96 -6.39
N ILE A 158 12.45 10.29 -5.72
CA ILE A 158 13.53 11.07 -6.32
C ILE A 158 14.09 10.37 -7.56
N THR A 159 14.35 11.14 -8.61
CA THR A 159 15.05 10.69 -9.82
C THR A 159 16.41 11.35 -9.92
N ILE A 160 17.35 10.74 -10.64
CA ILE A 160 18.68 11.33 -10.89
C ILE A 160 18.53 12.69 -11.58
N LYS A 161 17.57 12.83 -12.51
CA LYS A 161 17.26 14.11 -13.17
C LYS A 161 16.87 15.17 -12.14
N LYS A 162 15.90 14.88 -11.27
CA LYS A 162 15.46 15.82 -10.24
C LYS A 162 16.58 16.12 -9.24
N ALA A 163 17.43 15.14 -8.93
CA ALA A 163 18.59 15.34 -8.05
C ALA A 163 19.62 16.32 -8.64
N LEU A 164 19.88 16.27 -9.96
CA LEU A 164 20.75 17.24 -10.66
C LEU A 164 20.12 18.65 -10.70
N GLU A 165 18.80 18.74 -10.75
CA GLU A 165 18.08 20.02 -10.69
C GLU A 165 18.17 20.66 -9.28
N MET A 166 18.09 19.83 -8.23
CA MET A 166 18.03 20.29 -6.84
C MET A 166 19.39 20.50 -6.16
N ASN A 167 20.43 19.77 -6.56
CA ASN A 167 21.74 19.83 -5.92
C ASN A 167 22.80 20.37 -6.87
N GLU A 168 23.14 21.66 -6.71
CA GLU A 168 24.15 22.34 -7.52
C GLU A 168 25.51 21.63 -7.47
N LYS A 169 25.92 21.09 -6.31
CA LYS A 169 27.19 20.36 -6.19
C LYS A 169 27.20 19.03 -6.93
N LEU A 170 26.04 18.40 -7.12
CA LEU A 170 25.93 17.19 -7.95
C LEU A 170 26.00 17.56 -9.43
N ARG A 171 25.39 18.68 -9.82
CA ARG A 171 25.47 19.22 -11.18
C ARG A 171 26.88 19.65 -11.55
N GLU A 172 27.56 20.34 -10.65
CA GLU A 172 28.95 20.75 -10.85
C GLU A 172 29.85 19.53 -11.09
N LEU A 173 29.73 18.46 -10.29
CA LEU A 173 30.48 17.23 -10.51
C LEU A 173 30.14 16.58 -11.86
N TYR A 174 28.86 16.57 -12.23
CA TYR A 174 28.40 16.06 -13.53
C TYR A 174 28.94 16.87 -14.73
N GLU A 175 29.18 18.17 -14.56
CA GLU A 175 29.69 19.06 -15.61
C GLU A 175 31.22 19.13 -15.67
N THR A 176 31.91 18.85 -14.56
CA THR A 176 33.37 19.03 -14.41
C THR A 176 34.18 17.74 -14.47
N ASP A 177 33.57 16.60 -14.16
CA ASP A 177 34.24 15.29 -14.11
C ASP A 177 33.61 14.34 -15.14
N ASP A 178 34.38 14.01 -16.18
CA ASP A 178 33.92 13.17 -17.30
C ASP A 178 33.57 11.73 -16.86
N ASP A 179 34.28 11.18 -15.88
CA ASP A 179 34.01 9.84 -15.34
C ASP A 179 32.68 9.84 -14.57
N VAL A 180 32.43 10.89 -13.76
CA VAL A 180 31.16 11.07 -13.05
C VAL A 180 30.00 11.32 -14.01
N LYS A 181 30.23 12.06 -15.09
CA LYS A 181 29.26 12.30 -16.14
C LYS A 181 28.82 11.00 -16.80
N GLU A 182 29.77 10.16 -17.22
CA GLU A 182 29.47 8.85 -17.83
C GLU A 182 28.71 7.94 -16.84
N LEU A 183 29.16 7.89 -15.58
CA LEU A 183 28.49 7.16 -14.51
C LEU A 183 27.01 7.58 -14.37
N ILE A 184 26.75 8.89 -14.30
CA ILE A 184 25.40 9.42 -14.14
C ILE A 184 24.54 9.14 -15.37
N ASP A 185 25.08 9.31 -16.58
CA ASP A 185 24.32 9.07 -17.82
C ASP A 185 23.95 7.60 -18.00
N ILE A 186 24.82 6.67 -17.64
CA ILE A 186 24.49 5.24 -17.62
C ILE A 186 23.47 4.94 -16.51
N SER A 187 23.66 5.52 -15.32
CA SER A 187 22.74 5.36 -14.19
C SER A 187 21.32 5.82 -14.52
N ARG A 188 21.17 6.90 -15.29
CA ARG A 188 19.86 7.40 -15.77
C ARG A 188 19.15 6.44 -16.70
N LYS A 189 19.89 5.60 -17.45
CA LYS A 189 19.29 4.60 -18.35
C LYS A 189 18.77 3.37 -17.60
N VAL A 190 19.33 3.07 -16.43
CA VAL A 190 18.94 1.90 -15.61
C VAL A 190 18.07 2.26 -14.41
N GLU A 191 17.93 3.54 -14.09
CA GLU A 191 17.02 4.03 -13.06
C GLU A 191 15.59 3.54 -13.29
N GLY A 192 14.99 2.98 -12.24
CA GLY A 192 13.63 2.46 -12.27
C GLY A 192 13.47 1.05 -12.86
N LEU A 193 14.54 0.46 -13.43
CA LEU A 193 14.47 -0.92 -13.90
C LEU A 193 14.28 -1.91 -12.73
N PRO A 194 13.54 -3.01 -12.91
CA PRO A 194 13.45 -4.08 -11.93
C PRO A 194 14.83 -4.70 -11.67
N ARG A 195 15.15 -4.92 -10.39
CA ARG A 195 16.44 -5.46 -9.95
C ARG A 195 16.31 -6.88 -9.39
N HIS A 196 15.29 -7.11 -8.57
CA HIS A 196 15.01 -8.41 -7.95
C HIS A 196 13.54 -8.50 -7.54
N THR A 197 13.16 -9.71 -7.18
CA THR A 197 11.83 -10.15 -6.74
C THR A 197 11.86 -10.43 -5.24
#